data_AF-A0A9D6KAW6-F1
#
_entry.id   AF-A0A9D6KAW6-F1
#
_cell.length_a   1.000
_cell.length_b   1.000
_cell.length_c   1.000
_cell.angle_alpha   90.00
_cell.angle_beta   90.00
_cell.angle_gamma   90.00
#
_symmetry.space_group_name_H-M   'P 1'
#
loop_
_entity.id
_entity.type
_entity.pdbx_description
1 polymer ?
#
loop_
_entity_poly.entity_id
_entity_poly.type
_entity_poly.pdbx_seq_one_letter_code
_entity_poly.pdbx_strand_id
1 'polypeptide(L)'
;MSKEKIAICPEFYDIMPPEYRDLVEQATYGKEDRGWKDIGQSKELIEEHSLCAGCPESIAFRYILASLPNPEDTVMVGSTGCTSLVFPHVAIHNIHSLFGNQNAVATGLKRAL
;
A
#
# COMPACT_ATOMS: atom_id res chain seq x y z
N MET A 1 17.92 -5.81 7.98
CA MET A 1 17.48 -6.91 7.10
C MET A 1 16.55 -6.28 6.09
N SER A 2 16.90 -6.27 4.81
CA SER A 2 15.94 -5.91 3.77
C SER A 2 14.82 -6.94 3.83
N LYS A 3 13.61 -6.49 4.13
CA LYS A 3 12.42 -7.36 4.19
C LYS A 3 12.01 -7.67 2.75
N GLU A 4 11.57 -8.89 2.53
CA GLU A 4 11.36 -9.40 1.17
C GLU A 4 10.28 -8.59 0.46
N LYS A 5 10.65 -8.02 -0.69
CA LYS A 5 9.73 -7.46 -1.68
C LYS A 5 8.82 -8.56 -2.22
N ILE A 6 7.62 -8.18 -2.67
CA ILE A 6 6.72 -9.10 -3.38
C ILE A 6 7.47 -9.71 -4.56
N ALA A 7 7.46 -11.04 -4.66
CA ALA A 7 8.10 -11.78 -5.73
C ALA A 7 7.05 -12.64 -6.46
N ILE A 8 7.11 -12.64 -7.79
CA ILE A 8 6.26 -13.49 -8.62
C ILE A 8 6.94 -14.85 -8.75
N CYS A 9 6.18 -15.93 -8.56
CA CYS A 9 6.66 -17.28 -8.88
C CYS A 9 6.97 -17.35 -10.38
N PRO A 10 8.21 -17.71 -10.81
CA PRO A 10 8.62 -17.67 -12.21
C PRO A 10 7.66 -18.40 -13.16
N GLU A 11 7.11 -19.53 -12.71
CA GLU A 11 6.15 -20.37 -13.45
C GLU A 11 4.82 -19.68 -13.74
N PHE A 12 4.49 -18.63 -12.98
CA PHE A 12 3.25 -17.86 -13.16
C PHE A 12 3.46 -16.48 -13.80
N TYR A 13 4.70 -16.10 -14.11
CA TYR A 13 5.00 -14.74 -14.59
C TYR A 13 4.17 -14.33 -15.82
N ASP A 14 4.04 -15.23 -16.79
CA ASP A 14 3.36 -14.94 -18.05
C ASP A 14 1.84 -14.82 -17.91
N ILE A 15 1.25 -15.45 -16.89
CA ILE A 15 -0.20 -15.41 -16.61
C ILE A 15 -0.60 -14.30 -15.65
N MET A 16 0.36 -13.68 -14.96
CA MET A 16 0.07 -12.57 -14.05
C MET A 16 -0.37 -11.32 -14.83
N PRO A 17 -1.31 -10.52 -14.28
CA PRO A 17 -1.69 -9.25 -14.87
C PRO A 17 -0.48 -8.34 -15.10
N PRO A 18 -0.42 -7.60 -16.23
CA PRO A 18 0.66 -6.65 -16.50
C PRO A 18 0.90 -5.68 -15.33
N GLU A 19 -0.17 -5.21 -14.69
CA GLU A 19 -0.11 -4.25 -13.58
C GLU A 19 0.58 -4.84 -12.35
N TYR A 20 0.42 -6.16 -12.13
CA TYR A 20 1.08 -6.86 -11.03
C TYR A 20 2.56 -7.11 -11.33
N ARG A 21 2.91 -7.39 -12.59
CA ARG A 21 4.31 -7.46 -13.04
C ARG A 21 5.00 -6.11 -12.84
N ASP A 22 4.37 -5.03 -13.30
CA ASP A 22 4.88 -3.66 -13.12
C ASP A 22 5.05 -3.30 -11.64
N LEU A 23 4.12 -3.72 -10.77
CA LEU A 23 4.22 -3.52 -9.33
C LEU A 23 5.47 -4.20 -8.75
N VAL A 24 5.77 -5.43 -9.16
CA VAL A 24 6.94 -6.17 -8.65
C VAL A 24 8.26 -5.61 -9.20
N GLU A 25 8.27 -5.17 -10.46
CA GLU A 25 9.49 -4.73 -11.14
C GLU A 25 9.82 -3.25 -10.92
N GLN A 26 8.81 -2.38 -10.85
CA GLN A 26 8.98 -0.93 -10.95
C GLN A 26 8.49 -0.14 -9.73
N ALA A 27 7.87 -0.79 -8.74
CA ALA A 27 7.43 -0.07 -7.54
C ALA A 27 8.59 0.38 -6.65
N THR A 28 8.25 1.09 -5.59
CA THR A 28 9.20 1.72 -4.66
C THR A 28 9.63 0.83 -3.49
N TYR A 29 9.32 -0.47 -3.51
CA TYR A 29 9.77 -1.41 -2.47
C TYR A 29 11.30 -1.43 -2.35
N GLY A 30 11.81 -1.37 -1.12
CA GLY A 30 13.25 -1.39 -0.85
C GLY A 30 14.04 -0.16 -1.31
N LYS A 31 13.39 0.92 -1.78
CA LYS A 31 14.07 2.19 -2.09
C LYS A 31 14.18 3.05 -0.82
N GLU A 32 15.40 3.29 -0.34
CA GLU A 32 15.64 4.09 0.88
C GLU A 32 15.38 5.60 0.69
N ASP A 33 15.64 6.13 -0.50
CA ASP A 33 15.47 7.57 -0.83
C ASP A 33 14.05 7.95 -1.25
N ARG A 34 13.07 7.08 -0.99
CA ARG A 34 11.71 7.27 -1.48
C ARG A 34 10.98 8.44 -0.82
N GLY A 35 10.10 9.10 -1.56
CA GLY A 35 9.24 10.14 -1.00
C GLY A 35 8.22 10.71 -1.97
N TRP A 36 7.58 11.81 -1.57
CA TRP A 36 6.55 12.50 -2.37
C TRP A 36 7.03 12.97 -3.75
N LYS A 37 8.34 13.11 -3.96
CA LYS A 37 8.92 13.51 -5.25
C LYS A 37 8.89 12.38 -6.30
N ASP A 38 8.75 11.14 -5.86
CA ASP A 38 8.74 9.96 -6.75
C ASP A 38 7.35 9.64 -7.30
N ILE A 39 6.33 10.40 -6.88
CA ILE A 39 4.96 10.27 -7.39
C ILE A 39 4.98 10.50 -8.90
N GLY A 40 4.43 9.54 -9.65
CA GLY A 40 4.45 9.54 -11.12
C GLY A 40 5.79 9.16 -11.77
N GLN A 41 6.85 8.86 -11.01
CA GLN A 41 8.13 8.40 -11.56
C GLN A 41 8.31 6.87 -11.52
N SER A 42 7.54 6.19 -10.68
CA SER A 42 7.60 4.74 -10.46
C SER A 42 6.19 4.19 -10.28
N LYS A 43 6.04 2.85 -10.35
CA LYS A 43 4.73 2.23 -10.11
C LYS A 43 4.28 2.52 -8.69
N GLU A 44 3.12 3.15 -8.55
CA GLU A 44 2.61 3.59 -7.26
C GLU A 44 1.95 2.42 -6.50
N LEU A 45 1.96 2.50 -5.16
CA LEU A 45 1.33 1.49 -4.30
C LEU A 45 -0.20 1.60 -4.29
N ILE A 46 -0.75 2.62 -4.95
CA ILE A 46 -2.17 2.79 -5.27
C ILE A 46 -2.22 3.45 -6.65
N GLU A 47 -2.83 2.80 -7.61
CA GLU A 47 -2.94 3.33 -8.99
C GLU A 47 -4.39 3.71 -9.31
N GLU A 48 -5.33 2.81 -8.98
CA GLU A 48 -6.76 3.02 -9.15
C GLU A 48 -7.49 2.87 -7.81
N HIS A 49 -8.63 3.54 -7.67
CA HIS A 49 -9.46 3.47 -6.48
C HIS A 49 -10.92 3.76 -6.80
N SER A 50 -11.82 3.31 -5.93
CA SER A 50 -13.26 3.52 -6.07
C SER A 50 -13.78 4.85 -5.50
N LEU A 51 -12.90 5.72 -4.98
CA LEU A 51 -13.29 7.04 -4.46
C LEU A 51 -13.70 8.03 -5.56
N CYS A 52 -14.50 9.02 -5.16
CA CYS A 52 -14.99 10.07 -6.04
C CYS A 52 -13.86 10.79 -6.80
N ALA A 53 -14.15 11.25 -8.02
CA ALA A 53 -13.26 12.12 -8.77
C ALA A 53 -12.96 13.40 -7.97
N GLY A 54 -11.68 13.71 -7.77
CA GLY A 54 -11.24 14.84 -6.95
C GLY A 54 -11.35 14.62 -5.43
N CYS A 55 -11.51 13.38 -4.96
CA CYS A 55 -11.56 13.08 -3.53
C CYS A 55 -10.26 13.52 -2.82
N PRO A 56 -10.34 14.39 -1.80
CA PRO A 56 -9.16 14.83 -1.06
C PRO A 56 -8.50 13.71 -0.23
N GLU A 57 -9.29 12.72 0.22
CA GLU A 57 -8.75 11.58 0.95
C GLU A 57 -7.92 10.67 0.04
N SER A 58 -8.34 10.48 -1.21
CA SER A 58 -7.58 9.68 -2.18
C SER A 58 -6.20 10.26 -2.42
N ILE A 59 -6.13 11.57 -2.71
CA ILE A 59 -4.84 12.21 -2.97
C ILE A 59 -3.96 12.18 -1.72
N ALA A 60 -4.52 12.42 -0.52
CA ALA A 60 -3.78 12.27 0.73
C ALA A 60 -3.23 10.85 0.91
N PHE A 61 -4.03 9.83 0.60
CA PHE A 61 -3.63 8.44 0.68
C PHE A 61 -2.46 8.12 -0.26
N ARG A 62 -2.56 8.57 -1.51
CA ARG A 62 -1.48 8.45 -2.51
C ARG A 62 -0.17 9.05 -2.01
N TYR A 63 -0.19 10.27 -1.46
CA TYR A 63 0.99 10.93 -0.90
C TYR A 63 1.56 10.22 0.34
N ILE A 64 0.69 9.75 1.24
CA ILE A 64 1.11 9.00 2.43
C ILE A 64 1.82 7.71 2.01
N LEU A 65 1.20 6.93 1.12
CA LEU A 65 1.77 5.68 0.63
C LEU A 65 3.09 5.90 -0.09
N ALA A 66 3.22 6.96 -0.88
CA ALA A 66 4.45 7.35 -1.56
C ALA A 66 5.58 7.69 -0.57
N SER A 67 5.24 8.18 0.62
CA SER A 67 6.18 8.66 1.64
C SER A 67 6.50 7.63 2.73
N LEU A 68 5.92 6.43 2.69
CA LEU A 68 6.23 5.38 3.66
C LEU A 68 7.68 4.91 3.50
N PRO A 69 8.54 4.95 4.52
CA PRO A 69 9.96 4.62 4.35
C PRO A 69 10.18 3.16 3.91
N ASN A 70 9.45 2.21 4.50
CA ASN A 70 9.56 0.78 4.21
C ASN A 70 8.16 0.20 3.94
N PRO A 71 7.62 0.31 2.72
CA PRO A 71 6.27 -0.15 2.41
C PRO A 71 6.11 -1.66 2.55
N GLU A 72 7.14 -2.43 2.22
CA GLU A 72 7.19 -3.89 2.42
C GLU A 72 7.09 -4.29 3.90
N ASP A 73 7.38 -3.36 4.81
CA ASP A 73 7.34 -3.56 6.26
C ASP A 73 6.34 -2.65 6.96
N THR A 74 5.29 -2.27 6.25
CA THR A 74 4.22 -1.45 6.81
C THR A 74 2.94 -2.26 6.85
N VAL A 75 2.27 -2.25 8.01
CA VAL A 75 0.89 -2.73 8.13
C VAL A 75 -0.02 -1.54 8.39
N MET A 76 -0.95 -1.27 7.48
CA MET A 76 -1.90 -0.18 7.58
C MET A 76 -3.18 -0.63 8.26
N VAL A 77 -3.53 -0.02 9.39
CA VAL A 77 -4.78 -0.31 10.11
C VAL A 77 -5.74 0.84 9.88
N GLY A 78 -6.88 0.59 9.23
CA GLY A 78 -7.91 1.60 9.05
C GLY A 78 -9.26 1.15 9.56
N SER A 79 -10.02 2.11 10.07
CA SER A 79 -11.41 1.91 10.45
C SER A 79 -12.34 1.93 9.26
N THR A 80 -13.54 1.39 9.45
CA THR A 80 -14.68 1.61 8.56
C THR A 80 -14.84 3.11 8.24
N GLY A 81 -14.96 3.42 6.95
CA GLY A 81 -15.00 4.77 6.39
C GLY A 81 -14.72 4.74 4.89
N CYS A 82 -14.64 5.91 4.23
CA CYS A 82 -14.36 5.97 2.80
C CYS A 82 -13.04 5.25 2.41
N THR A 83 -11.99 5.41 3.22
CA THR A 83 -10.70 4.76 3.00
C THR A 83 -10.75 3.23 3.06
N SER A 84 -11.70 2.63 3.80
CA SER A 84 -11.87 1.17 3.85
C SER A 84 -12.25 0.57 2.49
N LEU A 85 -12.88 1.35 1.59
CA LEU A 85 -13.21 0.94 0.22
C LEU A 85 -11.99 0.92 -0.70
N VAL A 86 -10.90 1.56 -0.29
CA VAL A 86 -9.66 1.67 -1.06
C VAL A 86 -8.67 0.56 -0.71
N PHE A 87 -8.72 0.02 0.51
CA PHE A 87 -7.74 -0.94 1.01
C PHE A 87 -7.48 -2.17 0.12
N PRO A 88 -8.48 -2.75 -0.58
CA PRO A 88 -8.21 -3.83 -1.53
C PRO A 88 -7.36 -3.42 -2.75
N HIS A 89 -7.27 -2.11 -3.03
CA HIS A 89 -6.54 -1.54 -4.17
C HIS A 89 -5.12 -1.07 -3.81
N VAL A 90 -4.70 -1.28 -2.56
CA VAL A 90 -3.41 -0.79 -2.06
C VAL A 90 -2.43 -1.94 -1.94
N ALA A 91 -1.25 -1.77 -2.51
CA ALA A 91 -0.19 -2.75 -2.48
C ALA A 91 0.62 -2.73 -1.16
N ILE A 92 -0.07 -2.67 -0.03
CA ILE A 92 0.52 -2.73 1.31
C ILE A 92 -0.36 -3.63 2.18
N HIS A 93 0.26 -4.39 3.09
CA HIS A 93 -0.50 -5.13 4.09
C HIS A 93 -1.44 -4.20 4.84
N ASN A 94 -2.73 -4.54 4.84
CA ASN A 94 -3.74 -3.71 5.47
C ASN A 94 -4.71 -4.55 6.29
N ILE A 95 -5.29 -3.92 7.30
CA ILE A 95 -6.29 -4.49 8.20
C ILE A 95 -7.47 -3.53 8.22
N HIS A 96 -8.64 -4.05 7.84
CA HIS A 96 -9.90 -3.38 8.09
C HIS A 96 -10.34 -3.61 9.53
N SER A 97 -10.40 -2.53 10.30
CA SER A 97 -10.89 -2.44 11.67
C SER A 97 -12.31 -1.89 11.68
N LEU A 98 -13.05 -2.15 12.77
CA LEU A 98 -14.37 -1.54 12.96
C LEU A 98 -14.26 -0.02 13.20
N PHE A 99 -15.38 0.66 13.04
CA PHE A 99 -15.46 2.08 13.34
C PHE A 99 -15.13 2.35 14.82
N GLY A 100 -14.19 3.26 15.07
CA GLY A 100 -13.83 3.72 16.41
C GLY A 100 -12.81 2.86 17.18
N ASN A 101 -12.34 1.74 16.63
CA ASN A 101 -11.35 0.88 17.32
C ASN A 101 -10.02 0.70 16.58
N GLN A 102 -9.73 1.45 15.51
CA GLN A 102 -8.49 1.26 14.72
C GLN A 102 -7.21 1.42 15.57
N ASN A 103 -7.21 2.34 16.53
CA ASN A 103 -6.06 2.56 17.42
C ASN A 103 -5.83 1.39 18.38
N ALA A 104 -6.89 0.75 18.86
CA ALA A 104 -6.80 -0.42 19.73
C ALA A 104 -6.25 -1.62 18.95
N VAL A 105 -6.72 -1.83 17.72
CA VAL A 105 -6.19 -2.88 16.83
C VAL A 105 -4.72 -2.64 16.50
N ALA A 106 -4.35 -1.41 16.11
CA ALA A 106 -2.94 -1.06 15.85
C ALA A 106 -2.04 -1.27 17.08
N THR A 107 -2.53 -0.93 18.28
CA THR A 107 -1.81 -1.17 19.53
C THR A 107 -1.66 -2.67 19.82
N GLY A 108 -2.70 -3.47 19.57
CA GLY A 108 -2.64 -4.92 19.71
C GLY A 108 -1.64 -5.55 18.74
N LEU A 109 -1.68 -5.13 17.47
CA LEU A 109 -0.74 -5.59 16.44
C LEU A 109 0.71 -5.29 16.83
N LYS A 110 0.99 -4.06 17.28
CA LYS A 110 2.32 -3.64 17.74
C LYS A 110 2.84 -4.46 18.94
N ARG A 111 1.95 -5.04 19.75
CA ARG A 111 2.35 -5.88 20.89
C ARG A 111 2.59 -7.34 20.49
N ALA A 112 2.02 -7.78 19.37
CA ALA A 112 2.09 -9.16 18.91
C ALA A 112 3.28 -9.41 17.96
N LEU A 113 3.65 -8.40 17.17
CA LEU A 113 4.79 -8.40 16.24
C LEU A 113 6.01 -7.72 16.85
#